data_AF-A0A351XRS3-F1
#
_entry.id   AF-A0A351XRS3-F1
#
_cell.length_a   1.000
_cell.length_b   1.000
_cell.length_c   1.000
_cell.angle_alpha   90.00
_cell.angle_beta   90.00
_cell.angle_gamma   90.00
#
_symmetry.space_group_name_H-M   'P 1'
#
loop_
_entity.id
_entity.type
_entity.pdbx_description
1 polymer ?
#
loop_
_entity_poly.entity_id
_entity_poly.type
_entity_poly.pdbx_seq_one_letter_code
_entity_poly.pdbx_strand_id
1 'polypeptide(L)' 'MLKITVLSLSMLLLSSCVLTKVVTVPMRVTGAIISVIPGVGEGIDAAIDETADVIDAIPI' A
#
# COMPACT_ATOMS: atom_id res chain seq x y z
N MET A 1 -14.11 -34.95 -15.83
CA MET A 1 -13.94 -34.41 -14.46
C MET A 1 -12.98 -33.22 -14.43
N LEU A 2 -11.79 -33.29 -15.04
CA LEU A 2 -10.78 -32.21 -15.08
C LEU A 2 -11.34 -30.82 -15.43
N LYS A 3 -12.26 -30.75 -16.40
CA LYS A 3 -12.89 -29.49 -16.88
C LYS A 3 -13.72 -28.77 -15.79
N ILE A 4 -14.33 -29.52 -14.88
CA ILE A 4 -15.10 -28.96 -13.74
C ILE A 4 -14.14 -28.50 -12.64
N THR A 5 -13.06 -29.24 -12.40
CA THR A 5 -12.03 -28.89 -11.41
C THR A 5 -11.32 -27.58 -11.78
N VAL A 6 -10.98 -27.39 -13.05
CA VAL A 6 -10.37 -26.15 -13.55
C VAL A 6 -11.33 -24.96 -13.43
N LEU A 7 -12.62 -25.16 -13.73
CA LEU A 7 -13.63 -24.11 -13.60
C LEU A 7 -13.79 -23.65 -12.14
N SER A 8 -13.85 -24.60 -11.20
CA SER A 8 -13.92 -24.31 -9.77
C SER A 8 -12.69 -23.52 -9.29
N LEU A 9 -11.49 -23.96 -9.67
CA LEU A 9 -10.24 -23.29 -9.30
C LEU A 9 -10.16 -21.85 -9.86
N SER A 10 -10.64 -21.63 -11.09
CA SER A 10 -10.70 -20.30 -11.69
C SER A 10 -11.65 -19.35 -10.93
N MET A 11 -12.79 -19.86 -10.46
CA MET A 11 -13.76 -19.10 -9.66
C MET A 11 -13.18 -18.67 -8.29
N LEU A 12 -12.40 -19.56 -7.67
CA LEU A 12 -11.66 -19.27 -6.43
C LEU A 12 -10.60 -18.19 -6.64
N LEU A 13 -9.85 -18.25 -7.74
CA LEU A 13 -8.83 -17.24 -8.08
C LEU A 13 -9.45 -15.87 -8.40
N LEU A 14 -10.63 -15.82 -9.04
CA LEU A 14 -11.36 -14.57 -9.24
C LEU A 14 -11.87 -13.96 -7.93
N SER A 15 -12.20 -14.78 -6.92
CA SER A 15 -12.56 -14.28 -5.59
C SER A 15 -11.39 -13.62 -4.87
N SER A 16 -10.15 -14.01 -5.18
CA SER A 16 -8.94 -13.37 -4.65
C SER A 16 -8.83 -11.89 -5.04
N CYS A 17 -9.49 -11.44 -6.12
CA CYS A 17 -9.58 -10.02 -6.47
C CYS A 17 -10.38 -9.21 -5.45
N VAL A 18 -11.38 -9.81 -4.79
CA VAL A 18 -12.14 -9.13 -3.73
C VAL A 18 -11.26 -8.97 -2.50
N LEU A 19 -10.51 -10.02 -2.13
CA LEU A 19 -9.61 -9.98 -0.98
C LEU A 19 -8.52 -8.92 -1.16
N THR A 20 -7.87 -8.88 -2.33
CA THR A 20 -6.86 -7.85 -2.62
C THR A 20 -7.47 -6.46 -2.66
N LYS A 21 -8.69 -6.29 -3.17
CA LYS A 21 -9.39 -5.00 -3.13
C LYS A 21 -9.73 -4.57 -1.69
N VAL A 22 -10.20 -5.48 -0.85
CA VAL A 22 -10.50 -5.22 0.57
C VAL A 22 -9.25 -4.84 1.36
N VAL A 23 -8.08 -5.37 1.03
CA VAL A 23 -6.83 -5.01 1.72
C VAL A 23 -6.21 -3.72 1.16
N THR A 24 -6.19 -3.56 -0.16
CA THR A 24 -5.49 -2.45 -0.82
C THR A 24 -6.28 -1.14 -0.80
N VAL A 25 -7.61 -1.18 -0.77
CA VAL A 25 -8.44 0.02 -0.72
C VAL A 25 -8.28 0.78 0.61
N PRO A 26 -8.35 0.14 1.79
CA PRO A 26 -8.06 0.80 3.07
C PRO A 26 -6.67 1.42 3.09
N MET A 27 -5.63 0.73 2.60
CA MET A 27 -4.28 1.30 2.57
C MET A 27 -4.21 2.62 1.79
N ARG A 28 -4.93 2.72 0.65
CA ARG A 28 -5.00 3.95 -0.15
C ARG A 28 -5.84 5.04 0.52
N VAL A 29 -7.00 4.69 1.06
CA VAL A 29 -7.92 5.62 1.70
C VAL A 29 -7.33 6.17 2.99
N THR A 30 -6.73 5.30 3.82
CA THR A 30 -6.04 5.68 5.05
C THR A 30 -4.88 6.62 4.76
N GLY A 31 -4.05 6.35 3.76
CA GLY A 31 -2.98 7.28 3.34
C GLY A 31 -3.51 8.65 2.94
N ALA A 32 -4.61 8.70 2.17
CA ALA A 32 -5.24 9.96 1.78
C ALA A 32 -5.83 10.72 2.97
N ILE A 33 -6.43 10.03 3.94
CA ILE A 33 -6.98 10.65 5.15
C ILE A 33 -5.86 11.21 6.03
N ILE A 34 -4.79 10.44 6.26
CA ILE A 34 -3.67 10.86 7.09
C ILE A 34 -2.97 12.09 6.50
N SER A 35 -2.85 12.17 5.18
CA SER A 35 -2.24 13.31 4.47
C SER A 35 -2.96 14.64 4.70
N VAL A 36 -4.24 14.63 5.07
CA VAL A 36 -5.04 15.84 5.30
C VAL A 36 -4.95 16.32 6.76
N ILE A 37 -4.41 15.51 7.66
CA ILE A 37 -4.33 15.85 9.08
C ILE A 37 -3.15 16.79 9.34
N PRO A 38 -3.39 18.05 9.75
CA PRO A 38 -2.31 18.95 10.16
C PRO A 38 -1.59 18.37 11.39
N GLY A 39 -0.26 18.30 11.33
CA GLY A 39 0.61 17.69 12.34
C GLY A 39 1.19 16.31 11.99
N VAL A 40 0.54 15.51 11.12
CA VAL A 40 1.15 14.25 10.63
C VAL A 40 2.00 14.49 9.38
N GLY A 41 1.56 15.39 8.50
CA GLY A 41 2.35 15.83 7.34
C GLY A 41 3.70 16.42 7.77
N GLU A 42 3.70 17.38 8.69
CA GLU A 42 4.94 18.00 9.21
C GLU A 42 5.89 17.00 9.89
N GLY A 43 5.35 15.99 10.60
CA GLY A 43 6.18 14.95 11.20
C GLY A 43 6.83 14.02 10.17
N ILE A 44 6.13 13.73 9.07
CA ILE A 44 6.67 12.93 7.96
C ILE A 44 7.70 13.74 7.18
N ASP A 45 7.41 15.00 6.86
CA ASP A 45 8.34 15.88 6.14
C ASP A 45 9.64 16.07 6.93
N ALA A 46 9.56 16.29 8.26
CA ALA A 46 10.75 16.40 9.11
C ALA A 46 11.60 15.13 9.14
N ALA A 47 10.96 13.95 9.18
CA ALA A 47 11.67 12.67 9.13
C ALA A 47 12.32 12.42 7.76
N ILE A 48 11.71 12.89 6.68
CA ILE A 48 12.27 12.81 5.33
C ILE A 48 13.48 13.73 5.21
N ASP A 49 13.39 14.98 5.68
CA ASP A 49 14.51 15.93 5.65
C ASP A 49 15.71 15.42 6.47
N GLU A 50 15.50 14.91 7.69
CA GLU A 50 16.60 14.34 8.50
C GLU A 50 17.27 13.16 7.80
N THR A 51 16.48 12.31 7.13
CA THR A 51 17.02 11.19 6.36
C THR A 51 17.78 11.68 5.13
N ALA A 52 17.26 12.71 4.45
CA ALA A 52 17.90 13.31 3.28
C ALA A 52 19.24 13.97 3.65
N ASP A 53 19.32 14.69 4.76
CA ASP A 53 20.55 15.30 5.27
C ASP A 53 21.64 14.24 5.54
N VAL A 54 21.26 13.09 6.10
CA VAL A 54 22.18 11.96 6.33
C VAL A 54 22.69 11.37 5.01
N ILE A 55 21.84 11.31 3.99
CA ILE A 55 22.21 10.80 2.66
C ILE A 55 23.11 11.79 1.92
N ASP A 56 22.80 13.09 1.95
CA ASP A 56 23.62 14.14 1.33
C ASP A 56 24.99 14.28 2.00
N ALA A 57 25.11 13.90 3.28
CA ALA A 57 26.38 13.84 4.00
C ALA A 57 27.27 12.67 3.56
N ILE A 58 26.77 11.71 2.77
CA ILE A 58 27.59 10.65 2.18
C ILE A 58 28.39 11.27 1.01
N PRO A 59 29.73 11.31 1.08
CA PRO A 59 30.56 11.78 -0.01
C PRO A 59 30.62 10.70 -1.10
N ILE A 60 29.59 10.64 -1.95
CA ILE A 60 29.59 9.89 -3.22
C ILE A 60 30.17 10.71 -4.36
#